data_AF-A0A8S3HC39-F1
#
_entry.id   AF-A0A8S3HC39-F1
#
_cell.length_a   1.000
_cell.length_b   1.000
_cell.length_c   1.000
_cell.angle_alpha   90.00
_cell.angle_beta   90.00
_cell.angle_gamma   90.00
#
_symmetry.space_group_name_H-M   'P 1'
#
loop_
_entity.id
_entity.type
_entity.pdbx_description
1 polymer ?
#
loop_
_entity_poly.entity_id
_entity_poly.type
_entity_poly.pdbx_seq_one_letter_code
_entity_poly.pdbx_strand_id
1 'polypeptide(L)'
;TECLPGEEYKVQLIVQTSIQSEYVNDIFIGENGKDDEPEETSSKKLRVRMLDNDDLLQSFQAKFEFHHHVTKENTTEERNEVKPLGKINVRWKASDLDNISHFILKWHSSKDLCVQQKIFHSKETSFTIDACDEKHFYVIEIIIVTNDGIRHQYQQLKMPIPGEPDSPKLWLVKTSDTSFVVEWSEPKSYGIPVIGFQLYIEGKQASDVIKVNLHRAEIPSNVNRTYEVNICAVTNNPQRKHSLMSQTLSVLTTPPTNLSQPTYYTSTSSNHSQKLLNRSITRSIPVQIESITEDKLHLDWTAFIPMIDIAAYYVHYTCLNN
;
A
#
# COMPACT_ATOMS: atom_id res chain seq x y z
N THR A 1 10.69 -24.98 -17.75
CA THR A 1 11.34 -26.00 -16.90
C THR A 1 10.24 -26.91 -16.38
N GLU A 2 10.33 -28.20 -16.63
CA GLU A 2 9.35 -29.19 -16.15
C GLU A 2 9.73 -29.61 -14.73
N CYS A 3 8.75 -29.66 -13.83
CA CYS A 3 8.95 -30.17 -12.47
C CYS A 3 8.65 -31.67 -12.44
N LEU A 4 9.54 -32.46 -11.85
CA LEU A 4 9.34 -33.88 -11.58
C LEU A 4 8.30 -34.10 -10.47
N PRO A 5 7.38 -35.10 -10.60
CA PRO A 5 6.44 -35.51 -9.56
C PRO A 5 7.12 -35.92 -8.25
N GLY A 6 6.44 -35.74 -7.11
CA GLY A 6 6.93 -36.15 -5.77
C GLY A 6 8.07 -35.30 -5.17
N GLU A 7 8.79 -34.53 -5.99
CA GLU A 7 9.96 -33.75 -5.56
C GLU A 7 9.61 -32.44 -4.82
N GLU A 8 10.51 -31.99 -3.94
CA GLU A 8 10.39 -30.71 -3.23
C GLU A 8 11.25 -29.62 -3.89
N TYR A 9 10.61 -28.51 -4.26
CA TYR A 9 11.23 -27.36 -4.91
C TYR A 9 11.32 -26.17 -3.97
N LYS A 10 12.42 -25.42 -4.07
CA LYS A 10 12.54 -24.09 -3.48
C LYS A 10 12.36 -23.04 -4.57
N VAL A 11 11.25 -22.32 -4.51
CA VAL A 11 10.95 -21.24 -5.46
C VAL A 11 11.31 -19.91 -4.83
N GLN A 12 12.08 -19.09 -5.54
CA GLN A 12 12.41 -17.73 -5.15
C GLN A 12 12.15 -16.82 -6.34
N LEU A 13 11.44 -15.72 -6.10
CA LEU A 13 11.28 -14.67 -7.10
C LEU A 13 12.41 -13.67 -6.90
N ILE A 14 13.11 -13.33 -7.98
CA ILE A 14 14.14 -12.29 -7.99
C ILE A 14 13.64 -11.23 -8.97
N VAL A 15 13.52 -10.00 -8.48
CA VAL A 15 13.17 -8.83 -9.29
C VAL A 15 14.44 -8.04 -9.48
N GLN A 16 14.79 -7.83 -10.74
CA GLN A 16 15.93 -7.03 -11.16
C GLN A 16 15.39 -5.73 -11.73
N THR A 17 15.66 -4.61 -11.08
CA THR A 17 15.23 -3.29 -11.57
C THR A 17 16.39 -2.63 -12.29
N SER A 18 16.26 -2.41 -13.61
CA SER A 18 17.17 -1.51 -14.32
C SER A 18 16.69 -0.08 -14.11
N ILE A 19 17.53 0.77 -13.53
CA ILE A 19 17.30 2.20 -13.53
C ILE A 19 17.59 2.68 -14.96
N GLN A 20 16.59 2.72 -15.83
CA GLN A 20 16.71 3.55 -17.03
C GLN A 20 16.56 5.00 -16.57
N SER A 21 17.69 5.71 -16.52
CA SER A 21 17.75 7.15 -16.27
C SER A 21 17.17 7.93 -17.46
N GLU A 22 15.87 7.85 -17.69
CA GLU A 22 15.20 8.85 -18.53
C GLU A 22 14.80 10.01 -17.63
N TYR A 23 15.72 10.98 -17.49
CA TYR A 23 15.50 12.43 -17.37
C TYR A 23 16.75 13.12 -16.75
N VAL A 24 17.74 13.44 -17.59
CA VAL A 24 18.50 14.70 -17.48
C VAL A 24 18.84 15.16 -18.91
N ASN A 25 17.95 15.96 -19.51
CA ASN A 25 18.40 16.92 -20.51
C ASN A 25 19.09 18.04 -19.73
N ASP A 26 20.39 17.92 -19.54
CA ASP A 26 21.30 19.06 -19.45
C ASP A 26 22.74 18.59 -19.72
N ILE A 27 23.37 19.33 -20.62
CA ILE A 27 24.67 19.08 -21.22
C ILE A 27 25.76 19.12 -20.14
N PHE A 28 26.43 17.98 -19.89
CA PHE A 28 27.80 17.97 -19.40
C PHE A 28 28.59 16.87 -20.09
N ILE A 29 29.61 17.28 -20.85
CA ILE A 29 30.70 16.42 -21.32
C ILE A 29 31.65 16.23 -20.13
N GLY A 30 31.75 15.00 -19.63
CA GLY A 30 32.69 14.65 -18.55
C GLY A 30 32.65 13.16 -18.22
N GLU A 31 33.77 12.49 -18.48
CA GLU A 31 34.03 11.05 -18.37
C GLU A 31 33.70 10.42 -17.00
N ASN A 32 32.96 9.30 -17.03
CA ASN A 32 33.30 7.97 -16.48
C ASN A 32 32.02 7.19 -16.22
N GLY A 33 31.62 6.37 -17.19
CA GLY A 33 30.55 5.39 -17.03
C GLY A 33 30.98 4.34 -16.01
N LYS A 34 30.41 4.41 -14.80
CA LYS A 34 30.27 3.23 -13.96
C LYS A 34 29.09 2.46 -14.52
N ASP A 35 29.33 1.20 -14.86
CA ASP A 35 28.26 0.24 -15.11
C ASP A 35 27.41 0.17 -13.83
N ASP A 36 26.23 0.77 -13.85
CA ASP A 36 25.25 0.65 -12.78
C ASP A 36 24.77 -0.81 -12.76
N GLU A 37 25.35 -1.61 -11.86
CA GLU A 37 24.87 -2.97 -11.62
C GLU A 37 23.39 -2.90 -11.20
N PRO A 38 22.53 -3.70 -11.85
CA PRO A 38 21.11 -3.67 -11.57
C PRO A 38 20.83 -4.14 -10.15
N GLU A 39 20.05 -3.36 -9.39
CA GLU A 39 19.63 -3.76 -8.05
C GLU A 39 18.70 -4.99 -8.13
N GLU A 40 19.12 -6.08 -7.51
CA GLU A 40 18.32 -7.30 -7.37
C GLU A 40 17.66 -7.35 -5.99
N THR A 41 16.33 -7.45 -5.98
CA THR A 41 15.56 -7.72 -4.76
C THR A 41 14.96 -9.12 -4.86
N SER A 42 15.18 -9.97 -3.85
CA SER A 42 14.69 -11.34 -3.84
C SER A 42 13.60 -11.58 -2.78
N SER A 43 12.62 -12.42 -3.12
CA SER A 43 11.56 -12.82 -2.21
C SER A 43 12.02 -13.91 -1.24
N LYS A 44 11.19 -14.21 -0.22
CA LYS A 44 11.40 -15.36 0.65
C LYS A 44 11.26 -16.66 -0.15
N LYS A 45 12.18 -17.61 0.06
CA LYS A 45 12.13 -18.94 -0.56
C LYS A 45 10.88 -19.71 -0.09
N LEU A 46 10.05 -20.13 -1.04
CA LEU A 46 8.89 -20.98 -0.83
C LEU A 46 9.25 -22.44 -1.09
N ARG A 47 8.81 -23.34 -0.21
CA ARG A 47 8.94 -24.79 -0.40
C ARG A 47 7.64 -25.34 -0.96
N VAL A 48 7.72 -26.05 -2.07
CA VAL A 48 6.56 -26.64 -2.77
C VAL A 48 6.89 -28.10 -3.03
N ARG A 49 6.01 -29.01 -2.63
CA ARG A 49 6.12 -30.43 -2.99
C ARG A 49 5.19 -30.69 -4.16
N MET A 50 5.73 -31.25 -5.24
CA MET A 50 4.91 -31.71 -6.35
C MET A 50 4.15 -32.96 -5.94
N LEU A 51 2.88 -33.06 -6.36
CA LEU A 51 2.10 -34.27 -6.19
C LEU A 51 2.80 -35.42 -6.92
N ASP A 52 2.83 -36.60 -6.30
CA ASP A 52 3.33 -37.82 -6.92
C ASP A 52 2.24 -38.43 -7.81
N ASN A 53 2.63 -39.29 -8.76
CA ASN A 53 1.67 -40.05 -9.57
C ASN A 53 0.82 -41.00 -8.72
N ASP A 54 1.35 -41.44 -7.58
CA ASP A 54 0.69 -42.33 -6.63
C ASP A 54 -0.15 -41.57 -5.59
N ASP A 55 -0.17 -40.23 -5.61
CA ASP A 55 -1.01 -39.44 -4.72
C ASP A 55 -2.50 -39.58 -5.08
N LEU A 56 -3.35 -39.67 -4.06
CA LEU A 56 -4.81 -39.64 -4.21
C LEU A 56 -5.29 -38.31 -4.81
N LEU A 57 -4.58 -37.20 -4.56
CA LEU A 57 -4.89 -35.90 -5.14
C LEU A 57 -4.06 -35.68 -6.40
N GLN A 58 -4.70 -35.51 -7.54
CA GLN A 58 -4.05 -35.23 -8.83
C GLN A 58 -3.95 -33.74 -9.15
N SER A 59 -4.93 -32.95 -8.70
CA SER A 59 -4.88 -31.49 -8.86
C SER A 59 -5.70 -30.80 -7.79
N PHE A 60 -5.26 -29.62 -7.36
CA PHE A 60 -5.98 -28.76 -6.42
C PHE A 60 -5.71 -27.31 -6.77
N GLN A 61 -6.77 -26.60 -7.10
CA GLN A 61 -6.70 -25.23 -7.59
C GLN A 61 -7.79 -24.37 -6.98
N ALA A 62 -7.46 -23.10 -6.77
CA ALA A 62 -8.40 -22.07 -6.38
C ALA A 62 -8.30 -20.92 -7.37
N LYS A 63 -9.43 -20.31 -7.73
CA LYS A 63 -9.47 -19.13 -8.60
C LYS A 63 -10.52 -18.15 -8.08
N PHE A 64 -10.11 -16.91 -7.88
CA PHE A 64 -11.04 -15.83 -7.59
C PHE A 64 -11.77 -15.36 -8.86
N GLU A 65 -13.08 -15.17 -8.77
CA GLU A 65 -13.91 -14.61 -9.83
C GLU A 65 -14.77 -13.46 -9.30
N PHE A 66 -14.69 -12.31 -9.96
CA PHE A 66 -15.52 -11.14 -9.68
C PHE A 66 -17.00 -11.43 -10.00
N HIS A 67 -17.91 -10.85 -9.23
CA HIS A 67 -19.33 -10.84 -9.59
C HIS A 67 -19.53 -10.04 -10.88
N HIS A 68 -19.94 -10.70 -11.97
CA HIS A 68 -20.02 -10.11 -13.32
C HIS A 68 -21.16 -9.09 -13.49
N HIS A 69 -22.04 -8.93 -12.51
CA HIS A 69 -23.18 -8.00 -12.59
C HIS A 69 -23.13 -6.94 -11.48
N VAL A 70 -22.61 -5.76 -11.85
CA VAL A 70 -23.07 -4.51 -11.25
C VAL A 70 -23.98 -3.85 -12.28
N THR A 71 -25.26 -4.24 -12.27
CA THR A 71 -26.30 -3.51 -12.99
C THR A 71 -26.36 -2.09 -12.43
N LYS A 72 -26.37 -1.10 -13.32
CA LYS A 72 -26.38 0.35 -13.03
C LYS A 72 -27.61 0.84 -12.22
N GLU A 73 -28.48 -0.05 -11.74
CA GLU A 73 -29.72 0.31 -11.05
C GLU A 73 -29.60 0.33 -9.52
N ASN A 74 -28.48 -0.09 -8.93
CA ASN A 74 -28.31 -0.11 -7.47
C ASN A 74 -27.81 1.22 -6.87
N THR A 75 -27.97 2.36 -7.55
CA THR A 75 -27.53 3.68 -7.04
C THR A 75 -28.56 4.39 -6.16
N THR A 76 -29.70 3.77 -5.87
CA THR A 76 -30.71 4.40 -5.03
C THR A 76 -31.43 3.32 -4.26
N GLU A 77 -31.23 3.34 -2.93
CA GLU A 77 -32.00 2.59 -1.93
C GLU A 77 -31.64 1.10 -1.78
N GLU A 78 -30.66 0.80 -0.91
CA GLU A 78 -30.86 0.00 0.31
C GLU A 78 -29.54 -0.15 1.10
N ARG A 79 -29.68 -0.32 2.41
CA ARG A 79 -28.68 -0.10 3.45
C ARG A 79 -27.51 -1.10 3.43
N ASN A 80 -26.30 -0.57 3.62
CA ASN A 80 -25.16 -1.09 4.41
C ASN A 80 -24.58 -2.50 4.19
N GLU A 81 -25.09 -3.34 3.30
CA GLU A 81 -24.40 -4.59 2.97
C GLU A 81 -23.39 -4.34 1.84
N VAL A 82 -22.12 -4.24 2.22
CA VAL A 82 -21.00 -4.27 1.27
C VAL A 82 -21.05 -5.63 0.58
N LYS A 83 -21.63 -5.68 -0.62
CA LYS A 83 -21.71 -6.91 -1.41
C LYS A 83 -20.28 -7.42 -1.67
N PRO A 84 -20.02 -8.72 -1.44
CA PRO A 84 -18.70 -9.29 -1.66
C PRO A 84 -18.24 -9.09 -3.10
N LEU A 85 -16.96 -8.77 -3.29
CA LEU A 85 -16.39 -8.51 -4.62
C LEU A 85 -16.56 -9.68 -5.59
N GLY A 86 -16.51 -10.90 -5.06
CA GLY A 86 -16.50 -12.11 -5.86
C GLY A 86 -16.60 -13.36 -5.00
N LYS A 87 -16.20 -14.46 -5.61
CA LYS A 87 -16.20 -15.79 -5.01
C LYS A 87 -14.92 -16.53 -5.38
N ILE A 88 -14.50 -17.47 -4.54
CA ILE A 88 -13.38 -18.36 -4.83
C ILE A 88 -13.93 -19.69 -5.33
N ASN A 89 -13.63 -20.02 -6.57
CA ASN A 89 -13.93 -21.33 -7.12
C ASN A 89 -12.76 -22.27 -6.81
N VAL A 90 -13.03 -23.25 -5.97
CA VAL A 90 -12.09 -24.32 -5.63
C VAL A 90 -12.42 -25.54 -6.48
N ARG A 91 -11.42 -26.13 -7.13
CA ARG A 91 -11.56 -27.38 -7.89
C ARG A 91 -10.45 -28.34 -7.54
N TRP A 92 -10.78 -29.62 -7.51
CA TRP A 92 -9.82 -30.68 -7.28
C TRP A 92 -10.11 -31.87 -8.21
N LYS A 93 -9.08 -32.68 -8.43
CA LYS A 93 -9.20 -33.99 -9.07
C LYS A 93 -8.48 -35.00 -8.21
N ALA A 94 -9.09 -36.16 -8.02
CA ALA A 94 -8.53 -37.25 -7.26
C ALA A 94 -8.47 -38.52 -8.12
N SER A 95 -7.44 -39.34 -7.88
CA SER A 95 -7.33 -40.70 -8.38
C SER A 95 -8.08 -41.65 -7.44
N ASP A 96 -8.30 -42.89 -7.89
CA ASP A 96 -8.82 -43.98 -7.05
C ASP A 96 -10.09 -43.61 -6.24
N LEU A 97 -11.09 -43.05 -6.94
CA LEU A 97 -12.33 -42.57 -6.31
C LEU A 97 -13.09 -43.66 -5.54
N ASP A 98 -12.88 -44.93 -5.89
CA ASP A 98 -13.51 -46.08 -5.23
C ASP A 98 -12.94 -46.32 -3.83
N ASN A 99 -11.70 -45.92 -3.58
CA ASN A 99 -11.03 -46.00 -2.27
C ASN A 99 -11.28 -44.74 -1.41
N ILE A 100 -11.82 -43.68 -1.99
CA ILE A 100 -12.09 -42.42 -1.29
C ILE A 100 -13.49 -42.45 -0.68
N SER A 101 -13.56 -42.26 0.64
CA SER A 101 -14.82 -42.08 1.36
C SER A 101 -15.39 -40.69 1.14
N HIS A 102 -14.60 -39.65 1.42
CA HIS A 102 -15.03 -38.26 1.32
C HIS A 102 -13.84 -37.29 1.31
N PHE A 103 -14.12 -36.04 0.93
CA PHE A 103 -13.19 -34.92 1.05
C PHE A 103 -13.60 -34.03 2.21
N ILE A 104 -12.63 -33.44 2.91
CA ILE A 104 -12.85 -32.36 3.86
C ILE A 104 -12.12 -31.14 3.31
N LEU A 105 -12.89 -30.11 2.95
CA LEU A 105 -12.33 -28.81 2.59
C LEU A 105 -12.39 -27.91 3.81
N LYS A 106 -11.26 -27.32 4.20
CA LYS A 106 -11.18 -26.31 5.25
C LYS A 106 -10.71 -25.00 4.65
N TRP A 107 -11.26 -23.89 5.12
CA TRP A 107 -10.80 -22.57 4.70
C TRP A 107 -10.96 -21.55 5.81
N HIS A 108 -10.11 -20.52 5.80
CA HIS A 108 -10.27 -19.36 6.67
C HIS A 108 -9.69 -18.12 5.99
N SER A 109 -10.22 -16.97 6.39
CA SER A 109 -9.66 -15.67 6.03
C SER A 109 -8.49 -15.32 6.94
N SER A 110 -7.49 -14.64 6.42
CA SER A 110 -6.39 -14.09 7.22
C SER A 110 -6.81 -12.94 8.15
N LYS A 111 -8.03 -12.42 7.98
CA LYS A 111 -8.59 -11.35 8.80
C LYS A 111 -9.14 -11.85 10.13
N ASP A 112 -9.98 -12.89 10.10
CA ASP A 112 -10.71 -13.39 11.27
C ASP A 112 -10.15 -14.73 11.80
N LEU A 113 -9.36 -15.43 10.98
CA LEU A 113 -8.78 -16.74 11.27
C LEU A 113 -9.85 -17.80 11.63
N CYS A 114 -11.11 -17.56 11.30
CA CYS A 114 -12.20 -18.45 11.64
C CYS A 114 -12.25 -19.62 10.65
N VAL A 115 -11.87 -20.81 11.14
CA VAL A 115 -11.82 -22.02 10.30
C VAL A 115 -13.23 -22.52 10.00
N GLN A 116 -13.61 -22.39 8.74
CA GLN A 116 -14.76 -23.02 8.14
C GLN A 116 -14.37 -24.38 7.57
N GLN A 117 -15.30 -25.32 7.57
CA GLN A 117 -15.08 -26.63 6.95
C GLN A 117 -16.36 -27.19 6.34
N LYS A 118 -16.20 -27.99 5.29
CA LYS A 118 -17.29 -28.74 4.68
C LYS A 118 -16.82 -30.11 4.19
N ILE A 119 -17.68 -31.10 4.35
CA ILE A 119 -17.45 -32.48 3.92
C ILE A 119 -18.16 -32.67 2.58
N PHE A 120 -17.46 -33.30 1.64
CA PHE A 120 -17.93 -33.58 0.28
C PHE A 120 -17.83 -35.06 -0.03
N HIS A 121 -18.77 -35.58 -0.80
CA HIS A 121 -18.72 -36.96 -1.26
C HIS A 121 -17.62 -37.16 -2.31
N SER A 122 -17.17 -38.41 -2.49
CA SER A 122 -16.09 -38.77 -3.44
C SER A 122 -16.34 -38.36 -4.90
N LYS A 123 -17.60 -38.11 -5.29
CA LYS A 123 -17.98 -37.66 -6.64
C LYS A 123 -17.88 -36.15 -6.85
N GLU A 124 -17.81 -35.37 -5.77
CA GLU A 124 -17.73 -33.91 -5.85
C GLU A 124 -16.28 -33.47 -6.11
N THR A 125 -16.11 -32.53 -7.02
CA THR A 125 -14.79 -32.07 -7.51
C THR A 125 -14.62 -30.56 -7.50
N SER A 126 -15.61 -29.83 -6.96
CA SER A 126 -15.56 -28.38 -6.88
C SER A 126 -16.45 -27.83 -5.78
N PHE A 127 -16.06 -26.68 -5.25
CA PHE A 127 -16.85 -25.91 -4.30
C PHE A 127 -16.61 -24.41 -4.50
N THR A 128 -17.61 -23.60 -4.15
CA THR A 128 -17.53 -22.14 -4.20
C THR A 128 -17.52 -21.61 -2.77
N ILE A 129 -16.48 -20.85 -2.43
CA ILE A 129 -16.40 -20.11 -1.17
C ILE A 129 -16.81 -18.66 -1.46
N ASP A 130 -17.80 -18.16 -0.73
CA ASP A 130 -18.14 -16.74 -0.77
C ASP A 130 -17.00 -15.94 -0.12
N ALA A 131 -16.32 -15.12 -0.91
CA ALA A 131 -15.13 -14.40 -0.50
C ALA A 131 -15.50 -12.97 -0.10
N CYS A 132 -15.63 -12.77 1.20
CA CYS A 132 -16.15 -11.52 1.76
C CYS A 132 -15.03 -10.58 2.24
N ASP A 133 -13.83 -11.09 2.52
CA ASP A 133 -12.74 -10.29 3.06
C ASP A 133 -11.78 -9.81 1.97
N GLU A 134 -12.11 -8.67 1.39
CA GLU A 134 -11.25 -7.94 0.44
C GLU A 134 -9.92 -7.56 1.09
N LYS A 135 -8.88 -7.38 0.27
CA LYS A 135 -7.50 -7.02 0.69
C LYS A 135 -6.80 -8.07 1.56
N HIS A 136 -7.44 -9.21 1.81
CA HIS A 136 -6.90 -10.31 2.60
C HIS A 136 -6.65 -11.53 1.71
N PHE A 137 -6.01 -12.56 2.26
CA PHE A 137 -5.89 -13.86 1.60
C PHE A 137 -6.67 -14.92 2.37
N TYR A 138 -7.21 -15.90 1.63
CA TYR A 138 -7.78 -17.12 2.17
C TYR A 138 -6.72 -18.22 2.15
N VAL A 139 -6.68 -19.01 3.22
CA VAL A 139 -5.94 -20.26 3.27
C VAL A 139 -6.94 -21.39 3.08
N ILE A 140 -6.71 -22.24 2.09
CA ILE A 140 -7.62 -23.31 1.68
C ILE A 140 -6.87 -24.63 1.73
N GLU A 141 -7.43 -25.60 2.43
CA GLU A 141 -6.87 -26.92 2.66
C GLU A 141 -7.85 -27.99 2.22
N ILE A 142 -7.33 -29.05 1.59
CA ILE A 142 -8.09 -30.25 1.27
C ILE A 142 -7.48 -31.45 1.99
N ILE A 143 -8.34 -32.24 2.62
CA ILE A 143 -8.00 -33.51 3.24
C ILE A 143 -8.84 -34.59 2.53
N ILE A 144 -8.19 -35.63 2.04
CA ILE A 144 -8.84 -36.80 1.48
C ILE A 144 -8.96 -37.86 2.57
N VAL A 145 -10.14 -38.42 2.76
CA VAL A 145 -10.38 -39.52 3.69
C VAL A 145 -10.73 -40.77 2.91
N THR A 146 -9.94 -41.82 3.07
CA THR A 146 -10.12 -43.14 2.42
C THR A 146 -11.16 -43.98 3.16
N ASN A 147 -11.60 -45.09 2.54
CA ASN A 147 -12.62 -45.98 3.12
C ASN A 147 -12.19 -46.69 4.41
N ASP A 148 -10.89 -46.87 4.60
CA ASP A 148 -10.29 -47.39 5.84
C ASP A 148 -10.11 -46.29 6.92
N GLY A 149 -10.48 -45.05 6.61
CA GLY A 149 -10.45 -43.91 7.53
C GLY A 149 -9.11 -43.16 7.60
N ILE A 150 -8.12 -43.52 6.75
CA ILE A 150 -6.85 -42.79 6.67
C ILE A 150 -7.09 -41.38 6.11
N ARG A 151 -6.40 -40.39 6.68
CA ARG A 151 -6.50 -38.98 6.28
C ARG A 151 -5.22 -38.54 5.58
N HIS A 152 -5.36 -38.15 4.32
CA HIS A 152 -4.29 -37.58 3.51
C HIS A 152 -4.47 -36.06 3.43
N GLN A 153 -3.56 -35.32 4.08
CA GLN A 153 -3.56 -33.86 4.07
C GLN A 153 -2.57 -33.36 3.02
N TYR A 154 -3.03 -32.42 2.18
CA TYR A 154 -2.24 -31.87 1.08
C TYR A 154 -1.83 -30.42 1.31
N GLN A 155 -0.93 -29.92 0.45
CA GLN A 155 -0.44 -28.55 0.54
C GLN A 155 -1.59 -27.53 0.45
N GLN A 156 -1.57 -26.56 1.38
CA GLN A 156 -2.56 -25.50 1.43
C GLN A 156 -2.37 -24.48 0.29
N LEU A 157 -3.48 -24.01 -0.27
CA LEU A 157 -3.49 -22.90 -1.22
C LEU A 157 -3.66 -21.58 -0.47
N LYS A 158 -2.94 -20.55 -0.94
CA LYS A 158 -3.14 -19.16 -0.51
C LYS A 158 -3.75 -18.38 -1.65
N MET A 159 -4.97 -17.87 -1.44
CA MET A 159 -5.73 -17.13 -2.45
C MET A 159 -5.89 -15.67 -2.02
N PRO A 160 -5.15 -14.71 -2.60
CA PRO A 160 -5.38 -13.29 -2.35
C PRO A 160 -6.72 -12.86 -2.94
N ILE A 161 -7.50 -12.13 -2.15
CA ILE A 161 -8.79 -11.58 -2.55
C ILE A 161 -8.57 -10.14 -2.97
N PRO A 162 -8.92 -9.79 -4.21
CA PRO A 162 -8.80 -8.43 -4.68
C PRO A 162 -9.54 -7.45 -3.78
N GLY A 163 -9.09 -6.20 -3.77
CA GLY A 163 -9.74 -5.11 -3.04
C GLY A 163 -9.37 -3.78 -3.66
N GLU A 164 -10.11 -2.73 -3.29
CA GLU A 164 -9.71 -1.37 -3.65
C GLU A 164 -8.28 -1.07 -3.17
N PRO A 165 -7.52 -0.21 -3.88
CA PRO A 165 -6.24 0.28 -3.37
C PRO A 165 -6.40 0.98 -2.01
N ASP A 166 -5.32 1.08 -1.27
CA ASP A 166 -5.29 1.96 -0.09
C ASP A 166 -5.38 3.43 -0.51
N SER A 167 -5.75 4.31 0.42
CA SER A 167 -5.75 5.75 0.16
C SER A 167 -4.31 6.27 0.01
N PRO A 168 -4.03 7.14 -0.98
CA PRO A 168 -2.73 7.82 -1.04
C PRO A 168 -2.54 8.70 0.20
N LYS A 169 -1.30 8.78 0.70
CA LYS A 169 -0.94 9.77 1.72
C LYS A 169 -0.61 11.07 1.01
N LEU A 170 -1.27 12.16 1.39
CA LEU A 170 -1.11 13.48 0.77
C LEU A 170 -0.34 14.44 1.69
N TRP A 171 0.62 15.19 1.15
CA TRP A 171 1.35 16.22 1.90
C TRP A 171 1.65 17.46 1.05
N LEU A 172 1.91 18.57 1.74
CA LEU A 172 2.33 19.83 1.14
C LEU A 172 3.85 19.81 0.89
N VAL A 173 4.30 20.39 -0.21
CA VAL A 173 5.74 20.52 -0.52
C VAL A 173 6.19 21.95 -0.36
N LYS A 174 5.47 22.87 -1.00
CA LYS A 174 5.74 24.30 -0.96
C LYS A 174 4.46 25.11 -1.15
N THR A 175 4.46 26.32 -0.63
CA THR A 175 3.45 27.36 -0.88
C THR A 175 4.12 28.57 -1.52
N SER A 176 3.38 29.28 -2.35
CA SER A 176 3.75 30.55 -2.94
C SER A 176 2.55 31.51 -2.88
N ASP A 177 2.71 32.71 -3.43
CA ASP A 177 1.64 33.71 -3.52
C ASP A 177 0.55 33.32 -4.54
N THR A 178 0.90 32.53 -5.54
CA THR A 178 0.07 32.23 -6.71
C THR A 178 -0.25 30.75 -6.86
N SER A 179 0.45 29.88 -6.12
CA SER A 179 0.25 28.44 -6.15
C SER A 179 0.73 27.74 -4.88
N PHE A 180 0.32 26.50 -4.69
CA PHE A 180 0.98 25.58 -3.77
C PHE A 180 1.17 24.22 -4.42
N VAL A 181 2.18 23.49 -3.99
CA VAL A 181 2.52 22.17 -4.53
C VAL A 181 2.26 21.10 -3.50
N VAL A 182 1.53 20.07 -3.91
CA VAL A 182 1.27 18.88 -3.11
C VAL A 182 1.90 17.67 -3.77
N GLU A 183 2.23 16.69 -2.93
CA GLU A 183 2.73 15.38 -3.34
C GLU A 183 1.98 14.29 -2.60
N TRP A 184 2.01 13.08 -3.17
CA TRP A 184 1.37 11.93 -2.55
C TRP A 184 2.14 10.63 -2.76
N SER A 185 1.89 9.67 -1.88
CA SER A 185 2.49 8.34 -1.96
C SER A 185 1.76 7.44 -2.96
N GLU A 186 2.49 6.53 -3.59
CA GLU A 186 1.89 5.40 -4.29
C GLU A 186 1.14 4.51 -3.28
N PRO A 187 -0.17 4.26 -3.48
CA PRO A 187 -0.94 3.41 -2.60
C PRO A 187 -0.67 1.93 -2.87
N LYS A 188 -0.78 1.12 -1.83
CA LYS A 188 -0.71 -0.33 -1.98
C LYS A 188 -1.94 -0.84 -2.75
N SER A 189 -1.68 -1.66 -3.77
CA SER A 189 -2.72 -2.34 -4.55
C SER A 189 -2.94 -3.78 -4.06
N TYR A 190 -4.17 -4.26 -4.19
CA TYR A 190 -4.58 -5.61 -3.80
C TYR A 190 -5.22 -6.31 -4.99
N GLY A 191 -4.44 -6.62 -6.03
CA GLY A 191 -4.93 -7.29 -7.25
C GLY A 191 -5.79 -6.43 -8.18
N ILE A 192 -6.12 -5.19 -7.79
CA ILE A 192 -6.73 -4.18 -8.65
C ILE A 192 -5.68 -3.11 -8.95
N PRO A 193 -5.26 -2.92 -10.22
CA PRO A 193 -4.23 -1.97 -10.58
C PRO A 193 -4.74 -0.53 -10.50
N VAL A 194 -3.89 0.36 -9.99
CA VAL A 194 -4.11 1.81 -10.03
C VAL A 194 -3.76 2.30 -11.44
N ILE A 195 -4.65 3.07 -12.04
CA ILE A 195 -4.45 3.67 -13.37
C ILE A 195 -4.13 5.16 -13.31
N GLY A 196 -4.33 5.79 -12.16
CA GLY A 196 -4.06 7.21 -11.94
C GLY A 196 -4.61 7.72 -10.62
N PHE A 197 -4.65 9.05 -10.48
CA PHE A 197 -5.09 9.73 -9.28
C PHE A 197 -6.10 10.82 -9.59
N GLN A 198 -7.07 11.02 -8.71
CA GLN A 198 -8.05 12.10 -8.83
C GLN A 198 -7.89 13.07 -7.67
N LEU A 199 -7.52 14.32 -8.00
CA LEU A 199 -7.40 15.42 -7.04
C LEU A 199 -8.74 16.12 -6.84
N TYR A 200 -9.03 16.45 -5.59
CA TYR A 200 -10.20 17.21 -5.16
C TYR A 200 -9.75 18.44 -4.38
N ILE A 201 -10.38 19.58 -4.66
CA ILE A 201 -10.17 20.85 -3.96
C ILE A 201 -11.54 21.36 -3.55
N GLU A 202 -11.74 21.65 -2.26
CA GLU A 202 -13.04 22.07 -1.70
C GLU A 202 -14.16 21.07 -2.03
N GLY A 203 -13.84 19.77 -1.94
CA GLY A 203 -14.75 18.67 -2.27
C GLY A 203 -15.09 18.53 -3.76
N LYS A 204 -14.52 19.35 -4.64
CA LYS A 204 -14.76 19.31 -6.10
C LYS A 204 -13.58 18.72 -6.84
N GLN A 205 -13.87 17.94 -7.88
CA GLN A 205 -12.87 17.43 -8.80
C GLN A 205 -12.12 18.60 -9.45
N ALA A 206 -10.80 18.67 -9.23
CA ALA A 206 -9.98 19.80 -9.67
C ALA A 206 -9.50 19.66 -11.12
N SER A 207 -9.32 18.43 -11.60
CA SER A 207 -8.73 18.12 -12.92
C SER A 207 -9.21 16.77 -13.45
N ASP A 208 -8.77 16.43 -14.67
CA ASP A 208 -8.78 15.04 -15.15
C ASP A 208 -7.90 14.14 -14.29
N VAL A 209 -8.03 12.82 -14.50
CA VAL A 209 -7.24 11.80 -13.83
C VAL A 209 -5.75 12.00 -14.14
N ILE A 210 -4.97 12.21 -13.09
CA ILE A 210 -3.51 12.33 -13.12
C ILE A 210 -2.91 10.95 -13.39
N LYS A 211 -1.94 10.87 -14.31
CA LYS A 211 -1.29 9.60 -14.68
C LYS A 211 -0.59 8.96 -13.48
N VAL A 212 -0.59 7.62 -13.41
CA VAL A 212 -0.04 6.84 -12.30
C VAL A 212 1.46 7.10 -12.00
N ASN A 213 2.23 7.53 -12.99
CA ASN A 213 3.65 7.86 -12.80
C ASN A 213 3.90 9.27 -12.23
N LEU A 214 2.85 10.08 -12.07
CA LEU A 214 2.93 11.43 -11.52
C LEU A 214 2.42 11.42 -10.08
N HIS A 215 3.24 11.95 -9.17
CA HIS A 215 2.98 11.97 -7.73
C HIS A 215 3.00 13.39 -7.14
N ARG A 216 2.92 14.40 -8.00
CA ARG A 216 3.02 15.83 -7.68
C ARG A 216 2.01 16.63 -8.49
N ALA A 217 1.40 17.63 -7.86
CA ALA A 217 0.57 18.62 -8.54
C ALA A 217 0.85 20.03 -8.02
N GLU A 218 0.87 21.00 -8.92
CA GLU A 218 0.88 22.42 -8.59
C GLU A 218 -0.53 22.99 -8.77
N ILE A 219 -1.04 23.60 -7.70
CA ILE A 219 -2.42 24.06 -7.59
C ILE A 219 -2.41 25.58 -7.53
N PRO A 220 -3.03 26.27 -8.50
CA PRO A 220 -3.18 27.72 -8.45
C PRO A 220 -3.98 28.16 -7.22
N SER A 221 -3.52 29.23 -6.57
CA SER A 221 -4.10 29.70 -5.31
C SER A 221 -4.05 31.21 -5.16
N ASN A 222 -4.98 31.75 -4.39
CA ASN A 222 -4.97 33.14 -3.95
C ASN A 222 -4.31 33.22 -2.58
N VAL A 223 -3.60 34.32 -2.30
CA VAL A 223 -3.06 34.63 -0.96
C VAL A 223 -4.16 34.76 0.09
N ASN A 224 -3.81 34.46 1.35
CA ASN A 224 -4.66 34.53 2.54
C ASN A 224 -5.93 33.69 2.44
N ARG A 225 -5.85 32.52 1.80
CA ARG A 225 -6.96 31.58 1.69
C ARG A 225 -6.56 30.21 2.18
N THR A 226 -7.48 29.55 2.88
CA THR A 226 -7.35 28.14 3.22
C THR A 226 -7.98 27.29 2.12
N TYR A 227 -7.26 26.27 1.68
CA TYR A 227 -7.71 25.27 0.72
C TYR A 227 -7.80 23.90 1.39
N GLU A 228 -8.89 23.19 1.17
CA GLU A 228 -9.03 21.78 1.54
C GLU A 228 -8.74 20.90 0.33
N VAL A 229 -7.72 20.04 0.44
CA VAL A 229 -7.27 19.18 -0.65
C VAL A 229 -7.34 17.71 -0.23
N ASN A 230 -7.92 16.90 -1.11
CA ASN A 230 -7.96 15.44 -0.98
C ASN A 230 -7.54 14.80 -2.30
N ILE A 231 -7.09 13.56 -2.23
CA ILE A 231 -6.79 12.76 -3.41
C ILE A 231 -7.25 11.32 -3.21
N CYS A 232 -7.68 10.66 -4.29
CA CYS A 232 -7.89 9.21 -4.29
C CYS A 232 -7.18 8.55 -5.48
N ALA A 233 -6.91 7.27 -5.35
CA ALA A 233 -6.46 6.43 -6.45
C ALA A 233 -7.64 6.06 -7.35
N VAL A 234 -7.41 5.99 -8.65
CA VAL A 234 -8.39 5.59 -9.66
C VAL A 234 -7.98 4.23 -10.23
N THR A 235 -8.96 3.36 -10.49
CA THR A 235 -8.74 2.04 -11.09
C THR A 235 -9.61 1.86 -12.34
N ASN A 236 -9.31 0.84 -13.15
CA ASN A 236 -10.16 0.41 -14.26
C ASN A 236 -11.19 -0.67 -13.86
N ASN A 237 -11.30 -1.01 -12.58
CA ASN A 237 -12.23 -2.05 -12.13
C ASN A 237 -13.66 -1.48 -12.00
N PRO A 238 -14.68 -2.12 -12.61
CA PRO A 238 -16.04 -1.60 -12.60
C PRO A 238 -16.69 -1.59 -11.21
N GLN A 239 -16.25 -2.46 -10.29
CA GLN A 239 -16.78 -2.58 -8.93
C GLN A 239 -16.03 -1.70 -7.92
N ARG A 240 -14.76 -1.34 -8.18
CA ARG A 240 -13.89 -0.56 -7.27
C ARG A 240 -13.16 0.52 -8.05
N LYS A 241 -13.91 1.51 -8.54
CA LYS A 241 -13.37 2.58 -9.41
C LYS A 241 -12.38 3.50 -8.71
N HIS A 242 -12.52 3.69 -7.40
CA HIS A 242 -11.69 4.57 -6.61
C HIS A 242 -11.27 3.88 -5.31
N SER A 243 -10.12 4.29 -4.75
CA SER A 243 -9.84 4.08 -3.33
C SER A 243 -10.69 5.01 -2.46
N LEU A 244 -10.60 4.83 -1.15
CA LEU A 244 -10.96 5.88 -0.20
C LEU A 244 -10.13 7.16 -0.46
N MET A 245 -10.67 8.29 -0.03
CA MET A 245 -9.96 9.58 -0.04
C MET A 245 -8.78 9.55 0.94
N SER A 246 -7.73 10.30 0.59
CA SER A 246 -6.66 10.67 1.52
C SER A 246 -7.24 11.47 2.70
N GLN A 247 -6.40 11.66 3.73
CA GLN A 247 -6.64 12.72 4.70
C GLN A 247 -6.85 14.07 4.00
N THR A 248 -7.68 14.93 4.60
CA THR A 248 -7.85 16.32 4.13
C THR A 248 -6.62 17.13 4.53
N LEU A 249 -5.95 17.68 3.54
CA LEU A 249 -4.84 18.60 3.73
C LEU A 249 -5.37 20.04 3.68
N SER A 250 -5.35 20.74 4.80
CA SER A 250 -5.68 22.16 4.88
C SER A 250 -4.45 23.02 4.62
N VAL A 251 -4.46 23.79 3.53
CA VAL A 251 -3.33 24.63 3.11
C VAL A 251 -3.72 26.09 3.26
N LEU A 252 -3.07 26.82 4.17
CA LEU A 252 -3.16 28.28 4.25
C LEU A 252 -2.07 28.90 3.37
N THR A 253 -2.47 29.66 2.36
CA THR A 253 -1.55 30.45 1.55
C THR A 253 -1.29 31.78 2.25
N THR A 254 -0.05 32.07 2.64
CA THR A 254 0.33 33.38 3.19
C THR A 254 1.12 34.17 2.14
N PRO A 255 1.02 35.51 2.13
CA PRO A 255 1.86 36.33 1.29
C PRO A 255 3.34 36.13 1.68
N PRO A 256 4.27 36.21 0.71
CA PRO A 256 5.70 36.19 1.02
C PRO A 256 5.97 37.33 1.99
N THR A 257 6.41 36.96 3.19
CA THR A 257 6.88 37.95 4.15
C THR A 257 8.19 38.47 3.56
N ASN A 258 8.18 39.66 2.98
CA ASN A 258 9.40 40.43 2.75
C ASN A 258 9.95 40.78 4.13
N LEU A 259 10.62 39.83 4.78
CA LEU A 259 11.52 40.11 5.87
C LEU A 259 12.73 40.79 5.23
N SER A 260 12.63 42.11 5.13
CA SER A 260 13.80 42.99 5.10
C SER A 260 14.82 42.42 6.09
N GLN A 261 16.01 42.10 5.58
CA GLN A 261 17.13 41.55 6.34
C GLN A 261 17.22 42.23 7.72
N PRO A 262 17.54 41.49 8.81
CA PRO A 262 17.82 42.14 10.06
C PRO A 262 19.04 43.04 9.85
N THR A 263 18.81 44.35 9.87
CA THR A 263 19.87 45.34 9.93
C THR A 263 20.65 45.05 11.21
N TYR A 264 21.84 44.45 11.07
CA TYR A 264 22.75 44.25 12.18
C TYR A 264 23.14 45.63 12.73
N TYR A 265 22.55 46.02 13.85
CA TYR A 265 23.12 47.07 14.68
C TYR A 265 24.43 46.54 15.25
N THR A 266 25.56 46.96 14.68
CA THR A 266 26.87 46.85 15.31
C THR A 266 26.87 47.66 16.59
N SER A 267 26.52 47.01 17.70
CA SER A 267 26.82 47.52 19.04
C SER A 267 28.25 47.15 19.38
N THR A 268 29.14 48.10 19.21
CA THR A 268 30.44 48.16 19.88
C THR A 268 30.24 48.06 21.39
N SER A 269 30.76 47.01 22.05
CA SER A 269 31.76 47.13 23.14
C SER A 269 31.99 45.83 23.95
N SER A 270 33.28 45.55 24.13
CA SER A 270 33.97 44.86 25.24
C SER A 270 33.69 43.39 25.60
N ASN A 271 34.65 42.54 25.21
CA ASN A 271 35.42 41.59 26.03
C ASN A 271 34.69 40.77 27.11
N HIS A 272 34.38 39.49 26.82
CA HIS A 272 35.00 38.36 27.52
C HIS A 272 34.66 36.99 26.89
N SER A 273 35.70 36.16 26.80
CA SER A 273 35.70 34.70 26.60
C SER A 273 35.14 34.15 25.27
N GLN A 274 36.09 33.93 24.36
CA GLN A 274 36.00 32.93 23.31
C GLN A 274 35.64 31.56 23.89
N LYS A 275 34.51 31.02 23.47
CA LYS A 275 34.23 29.58 23.49
C LYS A 275 33.55 29.22 22.17
N LEU A 276 34.33 29.29 21.08
CA LEU A 276 33.92 28.76 19.80
C LEU A 276 34.19 27.24 19.76
N LEU A 277 33.12 26.54 19.40
CA LEU A 277 33.02 25.22 18.77
C LEU A 277 33.63 24.00 19.46
N ASN A 278 32.73 23.21 20.04
CA ASN A 278 32.57 21.82 19.61
C ASN A 278 31.10 21.40 19.81
N ARG A 279 30.23 21.81 18.88
CA ARG A 279 28.93 21.14 18.71
C ARG A 279 29.01 20.34 17.43
N SER A 280 29.31 19.06 17.60
CA SER A 280 28.99 18.00 16.66
C SER A 280 27.62 18.26 16.04
N ILE A 281 27.60 18.46 14.73
CA ILE A 281 26.39 18.72 13.93
C ILE A 281 25.59 17.42 13.90
N THR A 282 24.72 17.24 14.89
CA THR A 282 23.65 16.25 14.80
C THR A 282 22.58 16.80 13.87
N ARG A 283 22.35 16.14 12.72
CA ARG A 283 21.27 16.44 11.74
C ARG A 283 19.84 16.26 12.31
N SER A 284 19.70 15.96 13.60
CA SER A 284 18.43 15.73 14.27
C SER A 284 17.93 17.03 14.91
N ILE A 285 16.69 17.41 14.61
CA ILE A 285 15.98 18.50 15.27
C ILE A 285 15.75 18.09 16.74
N PRO A 286 16.30 18.81 17.73
CA PRO A 286 16.06 18.51 19.15
C PRO A 286 14.65 18.97 19.55
N VAL A 287 13.68 18.05 19.45
CA VAL A 287 12.30 18.29 19.90
C VAL A 287 12.16 17.94 21.39
N GLN A 288 11.56 18.83 22.17
CA GLN A 288 11.27 18.67 23.59
C GLN A 288 9.76 18.90 23.84
N ILE A 289 9.25 18.36 24.95
CA ILE A 289 7.87 18.63 25.39
C ILE A 289 7.95 19.77 26.41
N GLU A 290 7.35 20.91 26.09
CA GLU A 290 7.33 22.11 26.95
C GLU A 290 6.27 21.98 28.05
N SER A 291 5.07 21.52 27.70
CA SER A 291 3.98 21.26 28.65
C SER A 291 2.95 20.27 28.10
N ILE A 292 2.19 19.65 29.01
CA ILE A 292 1.11 18.72 28.71
C ILE A 292 -0.13 19.19 29.47
N THR A 293 -1.26 19.34 28.78
CA THR A 293 -2.58 19.59 29.37
C THR A 293 -3.49 18.38 29.14
N GLU A 294 -4.74 18.46 29.61
CA GLU A 294 -5.74 17.40 29.39
C GLU A 294 -6.06 17.17 27.90
N ASP A 295 -5.88 18.18 27.05
CA ASP A 295 -6.27 18.19 25.65
C ASP A 295 -5.14 18.52 24.66
N LYS A 296 -3.95 18.91 25.14
CA LYS A 296 -2.86 19.41 24.27
C LYS A 296 -1.49 18.95 24.75
N LEU A 297 -0.59 18.85 23.78
CA LEU A 297 0.83 18.62 23.97
C LEU A 297 1.59 19.76 23.31
N HIS A 298 2.34 20.52 24.09
CA HIS A 298 3.18 21.61 23.61
C HIS A 298 4.58 21.10 23.30
N LEU A 299 5.00 21.24 22.04
CA LEU A 299 6.32 20.82 21.55
C LEU A 299 7.19 22.05 21.34
N ASP A 300 8.44 22.00 21.81
CA ASP A 300 9.46 23.02 21.61
C ASP A 300 10.65 22.44 20.85
N TRP A 301 11.06 23.12 19.78
CA TRP A 301 12.28 22.83 19.03
C TRP A 301 13.05 24.11 18.70
N THR A 302 12.84 25.19 19.46
CA THR A 302 13.48 26.50 19.27
C THR A 302 15.00 26.46 19.37
N ALA A 303 15.56 25.44 20.03
CA ALA A 303 17.00 25.16 20.06
C ALA A 303 17.57 24.73 18.70
N PHE A 304 16.72 24.41 17.72
CA PHE A 304 17.11 24.11 16.35
C PHE A 304 17.31 25.41 15.56
N ILE A 305 18.55 25.63 15.12
CA ILE A 305 18.89 26.74 14.22
C ILE A 305 19.13 26.13 12.83
N PRO A 306 18.23 26.35 11.86
CA PRO A 306 18.40 25.77 10.54
C PRO A 306 19.56 26.42 9.79
N MET A 307 20.29 25.62 9.01
CA MET A 307 21.41 26.11 8.18
C MET A 307 20.97 26.68 6.82
N ILE A 308 19.68 26.54 6.47
CA ILE A 308 19.05 26.98 5.21
C ILE A 308 17.61 27.41 5.49
N ASP A 309 16.99 28.15 4.57
CA ASP A 309 15.59 28.56 4.68
C ASP A 309 14.66 27.34 4.69
N ILE A 310 13.96 27.13 5.81
CA ILE A 310 13.01 26.03 5.97
C ILE A 310 11.61 26.51 5.59
N ALA A 311 11.03 25.83 4.60
CA ALA A 311 9.70 26.14 4.09
C ALA A 311 8.56 25.67 5.01
N ALA A 312 8.73 24.54 5.71
CA ALA A 312 7.75 24.00 6.64
C ALA A 312 8.37 22.97 7.60
N TYR A 313 7.69 22.72 8.73
CA TYR A 313 7.95 21.61 9.64
C TYR A 313 6.75 20.68 9.69
N TYR A 314 6.99 19.37 9.70
CA TYR A 314 5.95 18.35 9.84
C TYR A 314 6.11 17.61 11.16
N VAL A 315 5.02 17.51 11.92
CA VAL A 315 4.96 16.71 13.14
C VAL A 315 4.06 15.50 12.88
N HIS A 316 4.65 14.31 12.90
CA HIS A 316 3.91 13.05 12.86
C HIS A 316 3.81 12.49 14.28
N TYR A 317 2.60 12.19 14.72
CA TYR A 317 2.36 11.55 16.01
C TYR A 317 1.49 10.31 15.82
N THR A 318 1.68 9.32 16.70
CA THR A 318 0.90 8.09 16.69
C THR A 318 0.58 7.76 18.15
N CYS A 319 -0.70 7.56 18.46
CA CYS A 319 -1.10 7.10 19.78
C CYS A 319 -0.72 5.62 19.92
N LEU A 320 0.06 5.28 20.95
CA LEU A 320 0.55 3.91 21.17
C LEU A 320 -0.37 3.06 22.06
N ASN A 321 -1.54 3.58 22.46
CA ASN A 321 -2.46 2.88 23.35
C ASN A 321 -3.83 2.62 22.69
N ASN A 322 -4.11 1.32 22.50
CA ASN A 322 -5.41 0.70 22.72
C ASN A 322 -5.41 0.17 24.16
#